data_AF-A0A956TDM4-F1
#
_entry.id   AF-A0A956TDM4-F1
#
_cell.length_a   1.000
_cell.length_b   1.000
_cell.length_c   1.000
_cell.angle_alpha   90.00
_cell.angle_beta   90.00
_cell.angle_gamma   90.00
#
_symmetry.space_group_name_H-M   'P 1'
#
loop_
_entity.id
_entity.type
_entity.pdbx_description
1 polymer ?
#
loop_
_entity_poly.entity_id
_entity_poly.type
_entity_poly.pdbx_seq_one_letter_code
_entity_poly.pdbx_strand_id
1 'polypeptide(L)'
;MNIQMLNRNLALARRACAACQPQREDTGKVDFYQPSVRLEGPSLRPTAPYAGYPRSYLDPNTSPSKDFYQYALGGYEARTEIPADRARYGIRTQVYERVQQQLVDILDEAAANPGASGTVEQKI
;
A
#
# COMPACT_ATOMS: atom_id res chain seq x y z
N MET A 1 3.08 72.72 -36.75
CA MET A 1 1.71 72.34 -37.16
C MET A 1 1.78 70.99 -37.86
N ASN A 2 1.25 69.83 -37.44
CA ASN A 2 0.03 69.50 -36.68
C ASN A 2 -1.18 70.30 -37.18
N ILE A 3 -2.31 69.69 -37.57
CA ILE A 3 -3.13 68.78 -36.76
C ILE A 3 -4.01 67.89 -37.67
N GLN A 4 -4.11 66.62 -37.28
CA GLN A 4 -5.20 65.67 -37.52
C GLN A 4 -5.35 65.03 -38.92
N MET A 5 -4.96 63.77 -38.97
CA MET A 5 -5.82 62.61 -38.71
C MET A 5 -6.42 62.17 -40.03
N LEU A 6 -5.64 61.43 -40.79
CA LEU A 6 -6.07 60.12 -41.25
C LEU A 6 -4.85 59.50 -41.93
N ASN A 7 -4.53 58.28 -41.51
CA ASN A 7 -3.59 57.37 -42.17
C ASN A 7 -2.10 57.65 -41.92
N ARG A 8 -1.60 57.12 -40.80
CA ARG A 8 -0.20 56.68 -40.72
C ARG A 8 -0.09 55.31 -40.07
N ASN A 9 0.44 54.42 -40.88
CA ASN A 9 0.87 53.07 -40.55
C ASN A 9 1.85 52.99 -39.35
N LEU A 10 1.89 51.80 -38.75
CA LEU A 10 2.89 51.26 -37.81
C LEU A 10 2.90 51.80 -36.37
N ALA A 11 2.18 51.11 -35.48
CA ALA A 11 2.67 50.84 -34.13
C ALA A 11 2.15 49.47 -33.63
N LEU A 12 3.09 48.53 -33.48
CA LEU A 12 3.04 47.38 -32.58
C LEU A 12 1.77 46.51 -32.59
N ALA A 13 1.82 45.42 -33.36
CA ALA A 13 1.08 44.22 -33.06
C ALA A 13 1.47 43.69 -31.66
N ARG A 14 0.64 43.94 -30.65
CA ARG A 14 0.75 43.37 -29.31
C ARG A 14 -0.65 43.00 -28.81
N ARG A 15 -0.80 41.70 -28.50
CA ARG A 15 -1.81 41.04 -27.64
C ARG A 15 -3.18 40.80 -28.29
N ALA A 16 -3.48 39.53 -28.64
CA ALA A 16 -4.21 38.54 -27.83
C ALA A 16 -5.72 38.59 -28.17
N CYS A 17 -6.35 37.53 -28.70
CA CYS A 17 -6.55 36.23 -28.06
C CYS A 17 -6.36 35.07 -29.03
N ALA A 18 -5.48 34.14 -28.66
CA ALA A 18 -5.38 32.82 -29.26
C ALA A 18 -6.45 31.92 -28.62
N ALA A 19 -7.63 31.83 -29.24
CA ALA A 19 -8.72 30.95 -28.77
C ALA A 19 -9.34 30.13 -29.90
N CYS A 20 -8.55 29.79 -30.91
CA CYS A 20 -8.99 28.82 -31.92
C CYS A 20 -7.78 27.98 -32.39
N GLN A 21 -7.37 27.06 -31.51
CA GLN A 21 -6.70 25.84 -31.93
C GLN A 21 -7.46 24.67 -31.31
N PRO A 22 -7.81 23.63 -32.10
CA PRO A 22 -8.35 22.40 -31.53
C PRO A 22 -7.30 21.83 -30.58
N GLN A 23 -7.71 21.62 -29.33
CA GLN A 23 -6.93 20.92 -28.33
C GLN A 23 -6.59 19.54 -28.92
N ARG A 24 -5.34 19.32 -29.34
CA ARG A 24 -4.81 17.97 -29.36
C ARG A 24 -4.75 17.57 -27.90
N GLU A 25 -5.53 16.59 -27.51
CA GLU A 25 -5.39 15.92 -26.23
C GLU A 25 -3.97 15.38 -26.19
N ASP A 26 -3.10 16.12 -25.50
CA ASP A 26 -1.85 15.59 -25.00
C ASP A 26 -2.26 14.43 -24.10
N THR A 27 -2.06 13.21 -24.59
CA THR A 27 -2.04 12.02 -23.75
C THR A 27 -0.77 12.11 -22.90
N GLY A 28 -0.75 13.12 -22.04
CA GLY A 28 0.23 13.30 -21.00
C GLY A 28 0.19 12.02 -20.20
N LYS A 29 1.27 11.24 -20.32
CA LYS A 29 1.49 10.07 -19.50
C LYS A 29 1.24 10.48 -18.06
N VAL A 30 0.20 9.90 -17.46
CA VAL A 30 0.04 9.93 -16.02
C VAL A 30 1.11 8.96 -15.51
N ASP A 31 2.32 9.49 -15.29
CA ASP A 31 3.40 8.74 -14.67
C ASP A 31 3.03 8.53 -13.20
N PHE A 32 2.23 7.49 -12.94
CA PHE A 32 2.02 6.91 -11.62
C PHE A 32 3.30 6.18 -11.19
N TYR A 33 4.40 6.93 -11.04
CA TYR A 33 5.53 6.53 -10.23
C TYR A 33 5.81 7.66 -9.26
N GLN A 34 5.20 7.60 -8.09
CA GLN A 34 5.76 8.35 -6.97
C GLN A 34 7.10 7.69 -6.63
N PRO A 35 8.23 8.43 -6.62
CA PRO A 35 9.41 7.94 -5.92
C PRO A 35 8.99 7.64 -4.49
N SER A 36 9.30 6.44 -4.02
CA SER A 36 8.91 5.96 -2.69
C SER A 36 9.22 7.01 -1.62
N VAL A 37 8.19 7.69 -1.13
CA VAL A 37 8.29 8.48 0.09
C VAL A 37 8.58 7.49 1.20
N ARG A 38 9.78 7.56 1.77
CA ARG A 38 10.12 6.79 2.96
C ARG A 38 9.34 7.42 4.12
N LEU A 39 8.21 6.83 4.48
CA LEU A 39 7.64 7.05 5.80
C LEU A 39 8.64 6.43 6.77
N GLU A 40 9.43 7.27 7.44
CA GLU A 40 10.28 6.85 8.56
C GLU A 40 9.38 6.51 9.75
N GLY A 41 8.64 5.41 9.62
CA GLY A 41 7.97 4.77 10.74
C GLY A 41 9.00 4.05 11.62
N PRO A 42 8.66 3.78 12.89
CA PRO A 42 9.52 2.98 13.77
C PRO A 42 9.89 1.68 13.07
N SER A 43 11.18 1.34 13.05
CA SER A 43 11.63 0.09 12.47
C SER A 43 11.06 -1.04 13.33
N LEU A 44 10.01 -1.71 12.85
CA LEU A 44 9.56 -2.99 13.36
C LEU A 44 10.61 -4.04 12.96
N ARG A 45 11.81 -3.93 13.54
CA ARG A 45 12.80 -4.99 13.44
C ARG A 45 12.14 -6.21 14.10
N PRO A 46 12.02 -7.34 13.38
CA PRO A 46 11.59 -8.57 14.01
C PRO A 46 12.52 -8.85 15.20
N THR A 47 12.00 -8.70 16.41
CA THR A 47 12.75 -8.98 17.65
C THR A 47 12.87 -10.48 17.88
N ALA A 48 12.03 -11.27 17.22
CA ALA A 48 12.10 -12.72 17.23
C ALA A 48 13.08 -13.23 16.16
N PRO A 49 14.02 -14.14 16.52
CA PRO A 49 14.83 -14.83 15.52
C PRO A 49 13.92 -15.59 14.56
N TYR A 50 14.27 -15.59 13.26
CA TYR A 50 13.59 -16.41 12.27
C TYR A 50 13.70 -17.88 12.68
N ALA A 51 12.58 -18.49 13.08
CA ALA A 51 12.54 -19.85 13.61
C ALA A 51 12.81 -20.94 12.55
N GLY A 52 13.13 -20.56 11.31
CA GLY A 52 13.27 -21.50 10.19
C GLY A 52 11.92 -21.93 9.62
N TYR A 53 11.97 -22.83 8.64
CA TYR A 53 10.79 -23.50 8.12
C TYR A 53 10.28 -24.53 9.13
N PRO A 54 8.99 -24.51 9.50
CA PRO A 54 8.43 -25.45 10.46
C PRO A 54 8.44 -26.88 9.90
N ARG A 55 9.24 -27.77 10.51
CA ARG A 55 9.36 -29.18 10.08
C ARG A 55 8.03 -29.94 10.10
N SER A 56 7.08 -29.52 10.95
CA SER A 56 5.73 -30.09 11.01
C SER A 56 4.88 -29.84 9.77
N TYR A 57 5.35 -29.02 8.82
CA TYR A 57 4.64 -28.76 7.57
C TYR A 57 5.05 -29.78 6.50
N LEU A 58 6.23 -30.38 6.65
CA LEU A 58 6.77 -31.33 5.68
C LEU A 58 6.02 -32.66 5.73
N ASP A 59 5.82 -33.26 4.56
CA ASP A 59 5.52 -34.68 4.38
C ASP A 59 6.78 -35.40 3.87
N PRO A 60 7.59 -36.01 4.75
CA PRO A 60 8.85 -36.62 4.37
C PRO A 60 8.70 -37.91 3.54
N ASN A 61 7.48 -38.46 3.44
CA ASN A 61 7.22 -39.65 2.63
C ASN A 61 7.07 -39.30 1.14
N THR A 62 6.78 -38.04 0.83
CA THR A 62 6.66 -37.57 -0.55
C THR A 62 8.03 -37.13 -1.08
N SER A 63 8.46 -37.70 -2.20
CA SER A 63 9.70 -37.30 -2.85
C SER A 63 9.61 -35.85 -3.37
N PRO A 64 10.50 -34.91 -2.96
CA PRO A 64 10.44 -33.51 -3.38
C PRO A 64 10.64 -33.33 -4.89
N SER A 65 11.36 -34.23 -5.56
CA SER A 65 11.53 -34.20 -7.02
C SER A 65 10.28 -34.61 -7.81
N LYS A 66 9.29 -35.23 -7.15
CA LYS A 66 8.04 -35.67 -7.78
C LYS A 66 6.90 -34.68 -7.52
N ASP A 67 6.76 -34.28 -6.27
CA ASP A 67 5.79 -33.27 -5.85
C ASP A 67 6.38 -32.47 -4.69
N PHE A 68 6.94 -31.31 -5.02
CA PHE A 68 7.52 -30.43 -4.03
C PHE A 68 6.45 -29.76 -3.15
N TYR A 69 5.25 -29.53 -3.68
CA TYR A 69 4.17 -28.91 -2.91
C TYR A 69 3.74 -29.84 -1.78
N GLN A 70 3.45 -31.10 -2.10
CA GLN A 70 3.08 -32.11 -1.12
C GLN A 70 4.23 -32.39 -0.14
N TYR A 71 5.49 -32.49 -0.61
CA TYR A 71 6.63 -32.62 0.31
C TYR A 71 6.74 -31.44 1.29
N ALA A 72 6.59 -30.21 0.80
CA ALA A 72 6.76 -29.03 1.62
C ALA A 72 5.58 -28.80 2.57
N LEU A 73 4.35 -28.95 2.09
CA LEU A 73 3.12 -28.51 2.78
C LEU A 73 2.17 -29.65 3.17
N GLY A 74 2.45 -30.91 2.80
CA GLY A 74 1.53 -32.03 3.04
C GLY A 74 1.19 -32.25 4.52
N GLY A 75 2.17 -32.05 5.42
CA GLY A 75 1.93 -32.08 6.87
C GLY A 75 1.12 -30.88 7.37
N TYR A 76 1.18 -29.74 6.68
CA TYR A 76 0.32 -28.58 6.96
C TYR A 76 -1.12 -28.82 6.48
N GLU A 77 -1.30 -29.33 5.26
CA GLU A 77 -2.63 -29.60 4.71
C GLU A 77 -3.37 -30.67 5.50
N ALA A 78 -2.68 -31.75 5.89
CA ALA A 78 -3.30 -32.85 6.64
C ALA A 78 -3.89 -32.42 8.00
N ARG A 79 -3.40 -31.33 8.60
CA ARG A 79 -3.84 -30.84 9.92
C ARG A 79 -4.67 -29.57 9.87
N THR A 80 -4.69 -28.87 8.73
CA THR A 80 -5.31 -27.54 8.63
C THR A 80 -6.65 -27.67 7.93
N GLU A 81 -7.72 -27.59 8.70
CA GLU A 81 -9.08 -27.52 8.16
C GLU A 81 -9.39 -26.10 7.68
N ILE A 82 -10.20 -26.00 6.61
CA ILE A 82 -10.77 -24.72 6.18
C ILE A 82 -12.03 -24.48 7.01
N PRO A 83 -12.09 -23.43 7.85
CA PRO A 83 -13.29 -23.11 8.61
C PRO A 83 -14.51 -22.90 7.71
N ALA A 84 -15.70 -23.31 8.18
CA ALA A 84 -16.93 -23.32 7.40
C ALA A 84 -17.37 -21.91 6.91
N ASP A 85 -16.92 -20.85 7.57
CA ASP A 85 -17.17 -19.46 7.20
C ASP A 85 -16.27 -18.96 6.05
N ARG A 86 -15.39 -19.81 5.51
CA ARG A 86 -14.33 -19.38 4.59
C ARG A 86 -14.23 -20.26 3.35
N ALA A 87 -14.05 -19.59 2.22
CA ALA A 87 -13.73 -20.27 0.96
C ALA A 87 -12.28 -20.79 0.90
N ARG A 88 -11.38 -20.24 1.73
CA ARG A 88 -9.96 -20.62 1.80
C ARG A 88 -9.35 -20.29 3.16
N TYR A 89 -8.41 -21.11 3.61
CA TYR A 89 -7.66 -20.87 4.84
C TYR A 89 -6.18 -21.20 4.66
N GLY A 90 -5.30 -20.51 5.39
CA GLY A 90 -3.86 -20.60 5.18
C GLY A 90 -3.08 -19.62 6.05
N ILE A 91 -1.76 -19.65 5.92
CA ILE A 91 -0.84 -18.82 6.72
C ILE A 91 -1.15 -17.33 6.60
N ARG A 92 -1.49 -16.83 5.41
CA ARG A 92 -1.84 -15.41 5.23
C ARG A 92 -3.04 -15.01 6.09
N THR A 93 -4.03 -15.89 6.18
CA THR A 93 -5.22 -15.67 6.98
C THR A 93 -4.89 -15.72 8.47
N GLN A 94 -4.08 -16.69 8.91
CA GLN A 94 -3.61 -16.78 10.29
C GLN A 94 -2.81 -15.54 10.72
N VAL A 95 -1.95 -15.02 9.85
CA VAL A 95 -1.19 -13.79 10.09
C VAL A 95 -2.14 -12.60 10.18
N TYR A 96 -3.11 -12.49 9.28
CA TYR A 96 -4.11 -11.43 9.32
C TYR A 96 -4.90 -11.44 10.63
N GLU A 97 -5.41 -12.61 11.06
CA GLU A 97 -6.14 -12.77 12.31
C GLU A 97 -5.28 -12.37 13.52
N ARG A 98 -4.02 -12.79 13.56
CA ARG A 98 -3.10 -12.40 14.63
C ARG A 98 -2.92 -10.88 14.69
N VAL A 99 -2.75 -10.23 13.54
CA VAL A 99 -2.60 -8.77 13.49
C VAL A 99 -3.89 -8.07 13.91
N GLN A 100 -5.05 -8.56 13.50
CA GLN A 100 -6.33 -8.00 13.95
C GLN A 100 -6.47 -8.12 15.48
N GLN A 101 -6.12 -9.27 16.06
CA GLN A 101 -6.14 -9.45 17.50
C GLN A 101 -5.18 -8.48 18.20
N GLN A 102 -3.95 -8.34 17.70
CA GLN A 102 -2.98 -7.39 18.25
C GLN A 102 -3.47 -5.94 18.20
N LEU A 103 -4.21 -5.55 17.16
CA LEU A 103 -4.83 -4.22 17.09
C LEU A 103 -5.90 -4.05 18.16
N VAL A 104 -6.76 -5.05 18.36
CA VAL A 104 -7.77 -5.03 19.44
C VAL A 104 -7.08 -4.89 20.80
N ASP A 105 -6.05 -5.69 21.06
CA ASP A 105 -5.31 -5.65 22.33
C ASP A 105 -4.70 -4.25 22.60
N ILE A 106 -4.14 -3.60 21.56
CA ILE A 106 -3.59 -2.24 21.66
C ILE A 106 -4.68 -1.21 21.98
N LEU A 107 -5.86 -1.33 21.34
CA LEU A 107 -6.97 -0.42 21.58
C LEU A 107 -7.54 -0.59 22.99
N ASP A 108 -7.66 -1.82 23.47
CA ASP A 108 -8.12 -2.10 24.83
C ASP A 108 -7.13 -1.56 25.88
N GLU A 109 -5.82 -1.70 25.64
CA GLU A 109 -4.77 -1.14 26.51
C GLU A 109 -4.82 0.39 26.55
N ALA A 110 -5.00 1.04 25.38
CA ALA A 110 -5.13 2.49 25.28
C ALA A 110 -6.41 3.00 25.96
N ALA A 111 -7.54 2.30 25.79
CA ALA A 111 -8.79 2.65 26.45
C ALA A 111 -8.70 2.54 27.98
N ALA A 112 -7.97 1.53 28.49
CA ALA A 112 -7.70 1.39 29.92
C ALA A 112 -6.73 2.46 30.45
N ASN A 113 -5.84 2.99 29.60
CA ASN A 113 -4.79 3.95 29.96
C ASN A 113 -4.72 5.10 28.94
N PRO A 114 -5.71 6.01 28.91
CA PRO A 114 -5.84 7.03 27.85
C PRO A 114 -4.77 8.13 27.89
N GLY A 115 -3.72 7.99 28.70
CA GLY A 115 -2.72 9.04 28.90
C GLY A 115 -3.29 10.29 29.57
N ALA A 116 -2.48 11.35 29.61
CA ALA A 116 -2.91 12.63 30.13
C ALA A 116 -3.69 13.42 29.06
N SER A 117 -4.54 14.36 29.50
CA SER A 117 -5.26 15.23 28.58
C SER A 117 -4.31 15.98 27.64
N GLY A 118 -4.54 15.85 26.33
CA GLY A 118 -3.76 16.49 25.27
C GLY A 118 -2.60 15.67 24.72
N THR A 119 -2.33 14.46 25.23
CA THR A 119 -1.27 13.59 24.68
C THR A 119 -1.75 12.84 23.43
N VAL A 120 -0.83 12.17 22.74
CA VAL A 120 -1.16 11.37 21.53
C VAL A 120 -1.93 10.12 21.92
N GLU A 121 -1.61 9.54 23.06
CA GLU A 121 -2.22 8.34 23.61
C GLU A 121 -3.71 8.55 23.91
N GLN A 122 -4.12 9.78 24.28
CA GLN A 122 -5.54 10.13 24.49
C GLN A 122 -6.36 10.17 23.19
N LYS A 123 -5.71 10.20 22.03
CA LYS A 123 -6.38 10.30 20.73
C LYS A 123 -6.63 8.94 20.07
N ILE A 124 -6.10 7.87 20.66
CA ILE A 124 -6.32 6.49 20.24
C ILE A 124 -7.66 6.03 20.84
#